data_AF-A0A2E6I8K1-F1
#
_entry.id   AF-A0A2E6I8K1-F1
#
_cell.length_a   1.000
_cell.length_b   1.000
_cell.length_c   1.000
_cell.angle_alpha   90.00
_cell.angle_beta   90.00
_cell.angle_gamma   90.00
#
_symmetry.space_group_name_H-M   'P 1'
#
loop_
_entity.id
_entity.type
_entity.pdbx_description
1 polymer ?
#
loop_
_entity_poly.entity_id
_entity_poly.type
_entity_poly.pdbx_seq_one_letter_code
_entity_poly.pdbx_strand_id
1 'polypeptide(L)'
;MQQKVNTLELLINGEITSLTDVMVIKSDDGLYVEQMVEIGTDPEGKTLEQKQLSLYTWERVHRLVWTENTLIEQVKEAAVLEMLDGLEDLFDQLSEDEWEGEEVQAEEKEDSKDRRDDPNYNPYDDKKGDE
;
A
#
# COMPACT_ATOMS: atom_id res chain seq x y z
N MET A 1 -14.58 1.69 -1.55
CA MET A 1 -15.77 1.24 -2.33
C MET A 1 -16.46 0.10 -1.61
N GLN A 2 -17.80 0.04 -1.62
CA GLN A 2 -18.58 -1.08 -1.08
C GLN A 2 -18.84 -2.13 -2.17
N GLN A 3 -18.66 -3.41 -1.85
CA GLN A 3 -18.78 -4.52 -2.80
C GLN A 3 -19.49 -5.72 -2.15
N LYS A 4 -20.28 -6.46 -2.92
CA LYS A 4 -20.85 -7.74 -2.48
C LYS A 4 -19.80 -8.85 -2.65
N VAL A 5 -19.70 -9.75 -1.68
CA VAL A 5 -18.81 -10.93 -1.72
C VAL A 5 -19.63 -12.17 -1.43
N ASN A 6 -19.48 -13.21 -2.26
CA ASN A 6 -20.22 -14.47 -2.09
C ASN A 6 -19.68 -15.30 -0.93
N THR A 7 -18.36 -15.36 -0.77
CA THR A 7 -17.74 -16.04 0.37
C THR A 7 -16.52 -15.27 0.87
N LEU A 8 -16.51 -14.98 2.16
CA LEU A 8 -15.41 -14.36 2.88
C LEU A 8 -14.89 -15.36 3.92
N GLU A 9 -13.61 -15.70 3.86
CA GLU A 9 -12.94 -16.54 4.83
C GLU A 9 -12.04 -15.69 5.72
N LEU A 10 -12.28 -15.80 7.03
CA LEU A 10 -11.59 -15.06 8.06
C LEU A 10 -10.84 -16.01 8.97
N LEU A 11 -9.64 -15.64 9.37
CA LEU A 11 -8.87 -16.33 10.39
C LEU A 11 -9.16 -15.70 11.75
N ILE A 12 -9.93 -16.41 12.58
CA ILE A 12 -10.30 -15.97 13.93
C ILE A 12 -9.80 -17.03 14.91
N ASN A 13 -8.90 -16.63 15.82
CA ASN A 13 -8.33 -17.53 16.84
C ASN A 13 -7.66 -18.81 16.26
N GLY A 14 -7.14 -18.75 15.04
CA GLY A 14 -6.51 -19.89 14.36
C GLY A 14 -7.49 -20.80 13.60
N GLU A 15 -8.78 -20.51 13.63
CA GLU A 15 -9.80 -21.23 12.87
C GLU A 15 -10.29 -20.40 11.68
N ILE A 16 -10.53 -21.06 10.55
CA ILE A 16 -11.08 -20.42 9.35
C ILE A 16 -12.61 -20.39 9.50
N THR A 17 -13.15 -19.19 9.62
CA THR A 17 -14.60 -18.93 9.65
C THR A 17 -15.03 -18.42 8.27
N SER A 18 -16.02 -19.05 7.66
CA SER A 18 -16.60 -18.62 6.39
C SER A 18 -17.89 -17.84 6.60
N LEU A 19 -17.96 -16.64 6.03
CA LEU A 19 -19.17 -15.82 5.93
C LEU A 19 -19.66 -15.85 4.48
N THR A 20 -20.96 -16.01 4.28
CA THR A 20 -21.59 -16.10 2.94
C THR A 20 -22.44 -14.86 2.66
N ASP A 21 -22.43 -14.40 1.41
CA ASP A 21 -23.24 -13.28 0.92
C ASP A 21 -23.17 -12.03 1.82
N VAL A 22 -21.96 -11.54 2.03
CA VAL A 22 -21.70 -10.35 2.85
C VAL A 22 -21.38 -9.14 1.98
N MET A 23 -21.71 -7.95 2.51
CA MET A 23 -21.29 -6.69 1.92
C MET A 23 -20.00 -6.25 2.59
N VAL A 24 -18.98 -5.91 1.80
CA VAL A 24 -17.66 -5.53 2.32
C VAL A 24 -17.26 -4.14 1.83
N ILE A 25 -16.44 -3.46 2.63
CA ILE A 25 -15.83 -2.18 2.27
C ILE A 25 -14.34 -2.29 2.55
N LYS A 26 -13.54 -2.12 1.49
CA LYS A 26 -12.07 -2.08 1.57
C LYS A 26 -11.63 -0.73 2.15
N SER A 27 -10.69 -0.78 3.09
CA SER A 27 -9.98 0.35 3.69
C SER A 27 -8.51 -0.03 3.90
N ASP A 28 -7.65 0.96 4.08
CA ASP A 28 -6.22 0.74 4.28
C ASP A 28 -5.95 -0.13 5.53
N ASP A 29 -6.74 0.05 6.58
CA ASP A 29 -6.62 -0.67 7.85
C ASP A 29 -7.19 -2.10 7.81
N GLY A 30 -8.01 -2.42 6.80
CA GLY A 30 -8.67 -3.73 6.69
C GLY A 30 -9.98 -3.75 5.92
N LEU A 31 -10.79 -4.75 6.23
CA LEU A 31 -12.06 -5.03 5.58
C LEU A 31 -13.21 -4.84 6.56
N TYR A 32 -14.07 -3.86 6.28
CA TYR A 32 -15.35 -3.73 6.96
C TYR A 32 -16.34 -4.70 6.36
N VAL A 33 -17.05 -5.45 7.19
CA VAL A 33 -18.03 -6.47 6.78
C VAL A 33 -19.37 -6.10 7.40
N GLU A 34 -20.35 -5.81 6.54
CA GLU A 34 -21.75 -5.59 6.89
C GLU A 34 -22.53 -6.90 6.73
N GLN A 35 -23.18 -7.34 7.80
CA GLN A 35 -24.02 -8.52 7.84
C GLN A 35 -25.31 -8.26 8.61
N MET A 36 -26.38 -9.01 8.30
CA MET A 36 -27.60 -9.01 9.09
C MET A 36 -27.50 -10.06 10.18
N VAL A 37 -27.73 -9.66 11.44
CA VAL A 37 -27.72 -10.56 12.59
C VAL A 37 -29.09 -10.54 13.24
N GLU A 38 -29.59 -11.72 13.58
CA GLU A 38 -30.80 -11.86 14.38
C GLU A 38 -30.50 -11.49 15.83
N ILE A 39 -31.13 -10.41 16.31
CA ILE A 39 -30.94 -9.90 17.68
C ILE A 39 -31.99 -10.44 18.66
N GLY A 40 -33.04 -11.08 18.16
CA GLY A 40 -34.07 -11.70 18.96
C GLY A 40 -35.41 -11.82 18.24
N THR A 41 -36.45 -12.10 19.00
CA THR A 41 -37.82 -12.24 18.51
C THR A 41 -38.72 -11.27 19.26
N ASP A 42 -39.56 -10.53 18.54
CA ASP A 42 -40.57 -9.67 19.15
C ASP A 42 -41.68 -10.54 19.82
N PRO A 43 -42.41 -10.02 20.84
CA PRO A 43 -43.60 -10.65 21.41
C PRO A 43 -44.60 -11.28 20.41
N GLU A 44 -44.67 -10.80 19.17
CA GLU A 44 -45.51 -11.30 18.08
C GLU A 44 -44.86 -12.42 17.25
N GLY A 45 -43.65 -12.88 17.61
CA GLY A 45 -42.96 -14.00 16.97
C GLY A 45 -42.16 -13.64 15.71
N LYS A 46 -42.01 -12.34 15.41
CA LYS A 46 -41.21 -11.88 14.26
C LYS A 46 -39.73 -11.77 14.62
N THR A 47 -38.86 -12.32 13.78
CA THR A 47 -37.41 -12.17 13.90
C THR A 47 -37.03 -10.71 13.73
N LEU A 48 -36.33 -10.17 14.73
CA LEU A 48 -35.70 -8.86 14.68
C LEU A 48 -34.30 -9.05 14.13
N GLU A 49 -34.08 -8.52 12.93
CA GLU A 49 -32.76 -8.47 12.29
C GLU A 49 -32.17 -7.07 12.45
N GLN A 50 -30.88 -7.00 12.73
CA GLN A 50 -30.14 -5.75 12.81
C GLN A 50 -28.87 -5.84 11.97
N LYS A 51 -28.55 -4.73 11.30
CA LYS A 51 -27.27 -4.56 10.61
C LYS A 51 -26.13 -4.50 11.62
N GLN A 52 -25.13 -5.34 11.42
CA GLN A 52 -23.87 -5.32 12.14
C GLN A 52 -22.74 -4.99 11.17
N LEU A 53 -21.93 -3.99 11.50
CA LEU A 53 -20.72 -3.63 10.77
C LEU A 53 -19.51 -3.99 11.64
N SER A 54 -18.63 -4.85 11.13
CA SER A 54 -17.42 -5.31 11.83
C SER A 54 -16.17 -5.03 11.02
N LEU A 55 -15.09 -4.58 11.66
CA LEU A 55 -13.79 -4.40 11.01
C LEU A 55 -12.89 -5.62 11.26
N TYR A 56 -12.36 -6.19 10.17
CA TYR A 56 -11.33 -7.22 10.22
C TYR A 56 -10.04 -6.69 9.60
N THR A 57 -8.94 -6.73 10.34
CA THR A 57 -7.62 -6.36 9.80
C THR A 57 -7.18 -7.32 8.71
N TRP A 58 -6.31 -6.88 7.79
CA TRP A 58 -5.84 -7.70 6.66
C TRP A 58 -5.22 -9.04 7.08
N GLU A 59 -4.53 -9.08 8.21
CA GLU A 59 -3.95 -10.31 8.79
C GLU A 59 -4.99 -11.39 9.08
N ARG A 60 -6.25 -10.99 9.29
CA ARG A 60 -7.37 -11.88 9.58
C ARG A 60 -8.16 -12.24 8.33
N VAL A 61 -7.93 -11.60 7.19
CA VAL A 61 -8.62 -11.93 5.95
C VAL A 61 -7.85 -13.02 5.23
N HIS A 62 -8.42 -14.21 5.14
CA HIS A 62 -7.78 -15.34 4.47
C HIS A 62 -8.06 -15.32 2.96
N ARG A 63 -9.34 -15.18 2.59
CA ARG A 63 -9.76 -15.26 1.19
C ARG A 63 -11.10 -14.59 0.94
N LEU A 64 -11.22 -13.96 -0.22
CA LEU A 64 -12.47 -13.43 -0.77
C LEU A 64 -12.80 -14.19 -2.05
N VAL A 65 -14.04 -14.65 -2.20
CA VAL A 65 -14.50 -15.43 -3.36
C VAL A 65 -15.76 -14.79 -3.94
N TRP A 66 -15.72 -14.57 -5.25
CA TRP A 66 -16.85 -14.17 -6.06
C TRP A 66 -17.18 -15.28 -7.04
N THR A 67 -18.45 -15.66 -7.10
CA THR A 67 -18.94 -16.76 -7.95
C THR A 67 -19.90 -16.27 -9.02
N GLU A 68 -20.49 -15.09 -8.86
CA GLU A 68 -21.40 -14.49 -9.85
C GLU A 68 -20.59 -13.75 -10.93
N ASN A 69 -20.78 -14.11 -12.21
CA ASN A 69 -20.04 -13.50 -13.33
C ASN A 69 -20.11 -11.97 -13.35
N THR A 70 -21.29 -11.39 -13.06
CA THR A 70 -21.48 -9.94 -13.01
C THR A 70 -20.64 -9.29 -11.91
N LEU A 71 -20.53 -9.92 -10.74
CA LEU A 71 -19.71 -9.42 -9.64
C LEU A 71 -18.22 -9.58 -9.97
N ILE A 72 -17.83 -10.69 -10.59
CA ILE A 72 -16.44 -10.94 -10.98
C ILE A 72 -15.95 -9.85 -11.95
N GLU A 73 -16.72 -9.51 -12.98
CA GLU A 73 -16.33 -8.46 -13.93
C GLU A 73 -16.23 -7.08 -13.24
N GLN A 74 -17.18 -6.73 -12.36
CA GLN A 74 -17.12 -5.49 -11.58
C GLN A 74 -15.87 -5.40 -10.71
N VAL A 75 -15.50 -6.49 -10.04
CA VAL A 75 -14.30 -6.53 -9.19
C VAL A 75 -13.02 -6.44 -10.03
N LYS A 76 -12.97 -7.08 -11.20
CA LYS A 76 -11.84 -6.94 -12.13
C LYS A 76 -11.68 -5.50 -12.61
N GLU A 77 -12.76 -4.87 -13.05
CA GLU A 77 -12.75 -3.48 -13.50
C GLU A 77 -12.26 -2.56 -12.37
N ALA A 78 -12.80 -2.71 -11.17
CA ALA A 78 -12.39 -1.93 -10.00
C ALA A 78 -10.90 -2.14 -9.65
N ALA A 79 -10.41 -3.39 -9.71
CA ALA A 79 -9.01 -3.70 -9.41
C ALA A 79 -8.05 -3.09 -10.44
N VAL A 80 -8.42 -3.11 -11.73
CA VAL A 80 -7.61 -2.48 -12.79
C VAL A 80 -7.58 -0.97 -12.61
N LEU A 81 -8.71 -0.35 -12.30
CA LEU A 81 -8.77 1.09 -12.04
C LEU A 81 -7.92 1.49 -10.83
N GLU A 82 -7.95 0.72 -9.74
CA GLU A 82 -7.11 0.97 -8.55
C GLU A 82 -5.61 0.85 -8.88
N MET A 83 -5.21 -0.12 -9.72
CA MET A 83 -3.82 -0.22 -10.17
C MET A 83 -3.39 0.95 -11.05
N LEU A 84 -4.29 1.46 -11.90
CA LEU A 84 -4.00 2.61 -12.75
C LEU A 84 -3.87 3.89 -11.93
N ASP A 85 -4.73 4.08 -10.92
CA ASP A 85 -4.67 5.21 -9.98
C ASP A 85 -3.30 5.26 -9.28
N GLY A 86 -2.84 4.12 -8.75
CA GLY A 86 -1.51 4.04 -8.14
C GLY A 86 -0.32 4.20 -9.12
N LEU A 87 -0.53 4.00 -10.42
CA LEU A 87 0.48 4.28 -11.44
C LEU A 87 0.50 5.75 -11.84
N GLU A 88 -0.64 6.42 -11.83
CA GLU A 88 -0.75 7.87 -12.05
C GLU A 88 0.00 8.61 -10.94
N ASP A 89 -0.25 8.26 -9.68
CA ASP A 89 0.48 8.80 -8.53
C ASP A 89 2.01 8.61 -8.63
N LEU A 90 2.45 7.46 -9.19
CA LEU A 90 3.88 7.18 -9.42
C LEU A 90 4.46 8.01 -10.57
N PHE A 91 3.70 8.18 -11.66
CA PHE A 91 4.12 8.98 -12.80
C PHE A 91 4.21 10.46 -12.43
N ASP A 92 3.26 10.96 -11.65
CA ASP A 92 3.27 12.32 -11.13
C ASP A 92 4.53 12.57 -10.28
N GLN A 93 4.86 11.67 -9.36
CA GLN A 93 6.11 11.74 -8.58
C GLN A 93 7.37 11.73 -9.45
N LEU A 94 7.43 10.86 -10.48
CA LEU A 94 8.58 10.79 -11.38
C LEU A 94 8.70 12.04 -12.27
N SER A 95 7.56 12.66 -12.63
CA SER A 95 7.51 13.87 -13.43
C SER A 95 7.80 15.13 -12.62
N GLU A 96 7.51 15.15 -11.32
CA GLU A 96 7.88 16.22 -10.40
C GLU A 96 9.39 16.25 -10.12
N ASP A 97 10.06 15.08 -10.11
CA ASP A 97 11.52 14.97 -10.03
C ASP A 97 12.25 15.43 -11.32
N GLU A 98 11.54 15.65 -12.44
CA GLU A 98 12.12 16.20 -13.68
C GLU A 98 11.98 17.73 -13.83
N TRP A 99 11.45 18.46 -12.83
CA TRP A 99 11.33 19.93 -12.86
C TRP A 99 12.03 20.69 -11.74
N GLU A 100 12.84 20.04 -10.89
CA GLU A 100 14.01 20.74 -10.38
C GLU A 100 15.05 20.73 -11.49
N GLY A 101 15.04 21.81 -12.27
CA GLY A 101 16.24 22.25 -12.96
C GLY A 101 17.36 22.42 -11.93
N GLU A 102 18.07 21.33 -11.65
CA GLU A 102 19.52 21.39 -11.52
C GLU A 102 20.01 22.07 -12.80
N GLU A 103 20.04 23.41 -12.76
CA GLU A 103 21.27 24.05 -13.16
C GLU A 103 22.36 23.24 -12.50
N VAL A 104 23.01 22.42 -13.32
CA VAL A 104 24.31 21.85 -13.04
C VAL A 104 25.23 23.06 -12.85
N GLN A 105 25.14 23.72 -11.70
CA GLN A 105 26.20 24.56 -11.22
C GLN A 105 27.31 23.57 -10.95
N ALA A 106 28.20 23.49 -11.93
CA ALA A 106 29.56 23.05 -11.71
C ALA A 106 30.18 23.99 -10.67
N GLU A 107 29.81 23.81 -9.40
CA GLU A 107 30.71 24.14 -8.31
C GLU A 107 31.85 23.13 -8.43
N GLU A 108 32.92 23.55 -9.11
CA GLU A 108 34.23 22.97 -8.98
C GLU A 108 34.60 22.98 -7.48
N LYS A 109 34.18 21.95 -6.75
CA LYS A 109 34.79 21.60 -5.48
C LYS A 109 36.16 21.05 -5.81
N GLU A 110 37.14 21.95 -5.83
CA GLU A 110 38.55 21.61 -5.63
C GLU A 110 38.69 20.89 -4.28
N ASP A 111 38.46 19.58 -4.25
CA ASP A 111 38.76 18.78 -3.06
C ASP A 111 39.66 17.60 -3.42
N SER A 112 40.94 17.80 -3.10
CA SER A 112 42.00 16.81 -2.95
C SER A 112 42.40 16.02 -4.20
N LYS A 113 43.01 16.70 -5.18
CA LYS A 113 43.97 16.02 -6.05
C LYS A 113 45.09 15.44 -5.19
N ASP A 114 45.15 14.12 -5.08
CA ASP A 114 46.33 13.41 -4.58
C ASP A 114 47.54 13.84 -5.42
N ARG A 115 48.39 14.71 -4.87
CA ARG A 115 49.54 15.29 -5.58
C ARG A 115 50.65 14.27 -5.81
N ARG A 116 50.50 13.03 -5.31
CA ARG A 116 51.47 11.94 -5.52
C ARG A 116 51.62 11.53 -6.98
N ASP A 117 50.60 11.79 -7.79
CA ASP A 117 50.62 11.46 -9.22
C ASP A 117 51.13 12.60 -10.11
N ASP A 118 51.51 13.75 -9.53
CA ASP A 118 52.11 14.86 -10.28
C ASP A 118 53.63 14.62 -10.43
N PRO A 119 54.16 14.45 -11.65
CA PRO A 119 55.59 14.23 -11.89
C PRO A 119 56.47 15.42 -11.49
N ASN A 120 55.89 16.59 -11.20
CA ASN A 120 56.60 17.75 -10.65
C ASN A 120 56.47 17.89 -9.13
N TYR A 121 55.73 17.00 -8.45
CA TYR A 121 55.58 17.04 -7.00
C TYR A 121 56.68 16.23 -6.30
N ASN A 122 57.54 16.91 -5.54
CA ASN A 122 58.57 16.29 -4.73
C ASN A 122 58.17 16.32 -3.24
N PRO A 123 57.80 15.16 -2.64
CA PRO A 123 57.32 15.10 -1.25
C PRO A 123 58.41 15.32 -0.18
N TYR A 124 59.66 15.58 -0.58
CA TYR A 124 60.80 15.75 0.34
C TYR A 124 61.32 17.19 0.44
N ASP A 125 60.74 18.14 -0.29
CA ASP A 125 61.21 19.54 -0.23
C ASP A 125 60.84 20.24 1.09
N ASP A 126 59.76 19.82 1.76
CA ASP A 126 59.30 20.42 3.03
C ASP A 126 60.04 19.89 4.29
N LYS A 127 61.14 19.16 4.14
CA LYS A 127 61.97 18.69 5.28
C LYS A 127 63.38 19.27 5.30
N LYS A 128 63.48 20.58 5.12
CA LYS A 128 64.70 21.34 5.47
C LYS A 128 64.34 22.57 6.28
N GLY A 129 64.38 22.43 7.60
CA GLY A 129 64.27 23.56 8.52
C GLY A 129 63.82 23.21 9.92
N ASP A 130 64.46 22.23 10.55
CA ASP A 130 64.50 22.10 12.01
C ASP A 130 65.81 21.41 12.39
N GLU A 131 66.90 22.18 12.33
CA GLU A 131 68.16 22.00 13.08
C GLU A 131 68.82 23.37 13.28
#